data_AF-A0A7J9NL61-F1
#
_entry.id   AF-A0A7J9NL61-F1
#
_cell.length_a   1.000
_cell.length_b   1.000
_cell.length_c   1.000
_cell.angle_alpha   90.00
_cell.angle_beta   90.00
_cell.angle_gamma   90.00
#
_symmetry.space_group_name_H-M   'P 1'
#
loop_
_entity.id
_entity.type
_entity.pdbx_description
1 polymer ?
#
loop_
_entity_poly.entity_id
_entity_poly.type
_entity_poly.pdbx_seq_one_letter_code
_entity_poly.pdbx_strand_id
1 'polypeptide(L)'
;MILKTLSKSNVKEVLEVLKKHEKTHFANLKKETDLPSSNLTRILKELVDTGLVENERELQGRMEISFYLLTEAGLESLNVYDFEKKIEKLIKK
;
A
#
# COMPACT_ATOMS: atom_id res chain seq x y z
N MET A 1 6.45 -8.85 -9.58
CA MET A 1 7.80 -8.46 -9.10
C MET A 1 7.65 -7.22 -8.25
N ILE A 2 8.24 -7.21 -7.05
CA ILE A 2 8.07 -6.16 -6.04
C ILE A 2 8.42 -4.77 -6.61
N LEU A 3 9.58 -4.62 -7.26
CA LEU A 3 10.01 -3.33 -7.81
C LEU A 3 9.03 -2.75 -8.86
N LYS A 4 8.44 -3.61 -9.70
CA LYS A 4 7.42 -3.20 -10.68
C LYS A 4 6.14 -2.70 -10.00
N THR A 5 5.80 -3.25 -8.84
CA THR A 5 4.67 -2.78 -8.04
C THR A 5 5.01 -1.44 -7.40
N LEU A 6 6.17 -1.33 -6.73
CA LEU A 6 6.61 -0.12 -6.04
C LEU A 6 6.82 1.07 -6.98
N SER A 7 7.21 0.85 -8.24
CA SER A 7 7.42 1.91 -9.23
C SER A 7 6.14 2.59 -9.74
N LYS A 8 4.95 2.14 -9.30
CA LYS A 8 3.68 2.75 -9.72
C LYS A 8 3.39 3.99 -8.89
N SER A 9 2.93 5.05 -9.56
CA SER A 9 2.76 6.40 -9.01
C SER A 9 1.94 6.47 -7.72
N ASN A 10 0.98 5.55 -7.54
CA ASN A 10 0.03 5.61 -6.42
C ASN A 10 0.28 4.51 -5.37
N VAL A 11 1.24 3.61 -5.59
CA VAL A 11 1.53 2.52 -4.64
C VAL A 11 2.16 3.08 -3.37
N LYS A 12 3.08 4.03 -3.53
CA LYS A 12 3.72 4.70 -2.40
C LYS A 12 2.71 5.32 -1.44
N GLU A 13 1.75 6.07 -1.98
CA GLU A 13 0.72 6.75 -1.20
C GLU A 13 -0.16 5.74 -0.42
N VAL A 14 -0.56 4.64 -1.07
CA VAL A 14 -1.31 3.57 -0.40
C VAL A 14 -0.50 2.95 0.75
N LEU A 15 0.79 2.68 0.54
CA LEU A 15 1.67 2.16 1.59
C LEU A 15 1.87 3.17 2.73
N GLU A 16 1.98 4.47 2.44
CA GLU A 16 2.10 5.51 3.46
C GLU A 16 0.82 5.65 4.30
N VAL A 17 -0.37 5.56 3.69
CA VAL A 17 -1.64 5.52 4.42
C VAL A 17 -1.73 4.27 5.28
N LEU A 18 -1.37 3.09 4.75
CA LEU A 18 -1.32 1.86 5.55
C LEU A 18 -0.24 1.87 6.63
N LYS A 19 0.81 2.70 6.52
CA LYS A 19 1.78 2.88 7.59
C LYS A 19 1.23 3.78 8.70
N LYS A 20 0.44 4.78 8.32
CA LYS A 20 -0.21 5.71 9.26
C LYS A 20 -1.27 5.00 10.10
N HIS A 21 -1.92 3.98 9.56
CA HIS A 21 -2.97 3.19 10.22
C HIS A 21 -2.51 1.75 10.39
N GLU A 22 -2.42 1.25 11.63
CA GLU A 22 -2.05 -0.16 11.86
C GLU A 22 -2.95 -1.16 11.11
N LYS A 23 -4.25 -0.83 10.98
CA LYS A 23 -5.27 -1.62 10.28
C LYS A 23 -6.36 -0.71 9.73
N THR A 24 -6.77 -0.88 8.48
CA THR A 24 -7.82 -0.04 7.88
C THR A 24 -8.63 -0.78 6.83
N HIS A 25 -9.81 -0.26 6.48
CA HIS A 25 -10.71 -0.86 5.49
C HIS A 25 -10.72 -0.05 4.19
N PHE A 26 -11.24 -0.66 3.12
CA PHE A 26 -11.22 -0.10 1.77
C PHE A 26 -11.79 1.34 1.67
N ALA A 27 -12.88 1.63 2.39
CA ALA A 27 -13.51 2.95 2.34
C ALA A 27 -12.62 4.05 2.90
N ASN A 28 -11.89 3.78 3.99
CA ASN A 28 -10.92 4.70 4.56
C ASN A 28 -9.73 4.93 3.64
N LEU A 29 -9.17 3.85 3.06
CA LEU A 29 -8.09 3.96 2.06
C LEU A 29 -8.51 4.81 0.87
N LYS A 30 -9.71 4.57 0.35
CA LYS A 30 -10.26 5.35 -0.76
C LYS A 30 -10.38 6.83 -0.39
N LYS A 31 -10.82 7.14 0.82
CA LYS A 31 -10.99 8.51 1.30
C LYS A 31 -9.65 9.23 1.48
N GLU A 32 -8.63 8.56 2.01
CA GLU A 32 -7.33 9.20 2.28
C GLU A 32 -6.41 9.29 1.05
N THR A 33 -6.53 8.37 0.11
CA THR A 33 -5.73 8.37 -1.13
C THR A 33 -6.41 9.08 -2.30
N ASP A 34 -7.69 9.43 -2.17
CA ASP A 34 -8.52 9.99 -3.25
C ASP A 34 -8.50 9.19 -4.57
N LEU A 35 -8.22 7.88 -4.48
CA LEU A 35 -8.08 7.02 -5.65
C LEU A 35 -9.44 6.51 -6.18
N PRO A 36 -9.60 6.38 -7.52
CA PRO A 36 -10.71 5.65 -8.09
C PRO A 36 -10.77 4.21 -7.56
N SER A 37 -11.97 3.72 -7.27
CA SER A 37 -12.16 2.38 -6.69
C SER A 37 -11.48 1.26 -7.50
N SER A 38 -11.56 1.31 -8.83
CA SER A 38 -10.90 0.33 -9.70
C SER A 38 -9.38 0.34 -9.56
N ASN A 39 -8.78 1.52 -9.38
CA ASN A 39 -7.33 1.66 -9.23
C ASN A 39 -6.90 1.16 -7.84
N LEU A 40 -7.60 1.56 -6.78
CA LEU A 40 -7.31 1.10 -5.42
C LEU A 40 -7.45 -0.41 -5.29
N THR A 41 -8.52 -1.01 -5.83
CA THR A 41 -8.69 -2.48 -5.82
C THR A 41 -7.53 -3.18 -6.52
N ARG A 42 -7.09 -2.68 -7.67
CA ARG A 42 -5.95 -3.26 -8.40
C ARG A 42 -4.66 -3.14 -7.60
N ILE A 43 -4.40 -1.99 -7.00
CA ILE A 43 -3.21 -1.75 -6.18
C ILE A 43 -3.20 -2.67 -4.97
N LEU A 44 -4.30 -2.73 -4.21
CA LEU A 44 -4.41 -3.60 -3.03
C LEU A 44 -4.25 -5.07 -3.41
N LYS A 45 -4.85 -5.51 -4.51
CA LYS A 45 -4.65 -6.87 -5.01
C LYS A 45 -3.17 -7.15 -5.28
N GLU A 46 -2.48 -6.26 -5.99
CA GLU A 46 -1.05 -6.46 -6.28
C GLU A 46 -0.16 -6.41 -5.03
N LEU A 47 -0.50 -5.56 -4.06
CA LEU A 47 0.21 -5.47 -2.78
C LEU A 47 0.03 -6.75 -1.94
N VAL A 48 -1.18 -7.32 -1.96
CA VAL A 48 -1.48 -8.62 -1.35
C VAL A 48 -0.77 -9.76 -2.08
N ASP A 49 -0.86 -9.80 -3.42
CA ASP A 49 -0.20 -10.81 -4.25
C ASP A 49 1.33 -10.77 -4.13
N THR A 50 1.91 -9.62 -3.74
CA THR A 50 3.35 -9.47 -3.50
C THR A 50 3.77 -9.66 -2.04
N GLY A 51 2.83 -9.86 -1.12
CA GLY A 51 3.10 -10.05 0.32
C GLY A 51 3.51 -8.77 1.05
N LEU A 52 3.32 -7.60 0.45
CA LEU A 52 3.59 -6.31 1.09
C LEU A 52 2.43 -5.86 2.00
N VAL A 53 1.23 -6.36 1.74
CA VAL A 53 0.01 -6.06 2.49
C VAL A 53 -0.71 -7.36 2.78
N GLU A 54 -1.26 -7.49 3.98
CA GLU A 54 -2.17 -8.57 4.35
C GLU A 54 -3.62 -8.11 4.20
N ASN A 55 -4.49 -9.05 3.81
CA ASN A 55 -5.93 -8.83 3.78
C ASN A 55 -6.62 -9.77 4.77
N GLU A 56 -7.10 -9.21 5.86
CA GLU A 56 -7.88 -9.93 6.87
C GLU A 56 -9.37 -9.73 6.60
N ARG A 57 -10.17 -10.78 6.79
CA ARG A 57 -11.63 -10.71 6.72
C ARG A 57 -12.21 -10.97 8.08
N GLU A 58 -13.04 -10.04 8.54
CA GLU A 58 -13.75 -10.16 9.81
C GLU A 58 -15.26 -10.12 9.57
N LEU A 59 -15.99 -10.94 10.31
CA LEU A 59 -17.45 -10.91 10.31
C LEU A 59 -17.93 -9.84 11.28
N GLN A 60 -18.56 -8.79 10.76
CA GLN A 60 -19.30 -7.82 11.55
C GLN A 60 -20.80 -8.11 11.42
N GLY A 61 -21.31 -8.97 12.29
CA GLY A 61 -22.67 -9.49 12.21
C GLY A 61 -22.82 -10.47 11.04
N ARG A 62 -23.62 -10.11 10.02
CA ARG A 62 -23.84 -10.93 8.82
C ARG A 62 -22.95 -10.52 7.62
N MET A 63 -22.16 -9.45 7.75
CA MET A 63 -21.33 -8.94 6.66
C MET A 63 -19.85 -9.23 6.92
N GLU A 64 -19.14 -9.66 5.89
CA GLU A 64 -17.68 -9.73 5.89
C GLU A 64 -17.09 -8.37 5.53
N ILE A 65 -16.18 -7.89 6.37
CA ILE A 65 -15.42 -6.66 6.14
C ILE A 65 -13.96 -7.03 5.92
N SER A 66 -13.39 -6.49 4.85
CA SER A 66 -11.98 -6.63 4.50
C SER A 66 -11.16 -5.50 5.13
N PHE A 67 -10.16 -5.89 5.91
CA PHE A 67 -9.13 -5.02 6.46
C PHE A 67 -7.80 -5.26 5.76
N TYR A 68 -6.98 -4.22 5.73
CA TYR A 68 -5.67 -4.20 5.09
C TYR A 68 -4.65 -3.68 6.08
N LEU A 69 -3.50 -4.34 6.15
CA LEU A 69 -2.41 -4.07 7.08
C LEU A 69 -1.08 -4.20 6.34
N LEU A 70 -0.09 -3.37 6.69
CA LEU A 70 1.28 -3.59 6.18
C LEU A 70 1.89 -4.80 6.85
N THR A 71 2.57 -5.62 6.05
CA THR A 71 3.50 -6.63 6.58
C THR A 71 4.83 -5.99 6.94
N GLU A 72 5.72 -6.73 7.61
CA GLU A 72 7.11 -6.31 7.82
C GLU A 72 7.81 -6.00 6.49
N ALA A 73 7.59 -6.84 5.48
CA ALA A 73 8.12 -6.62 4.14
C ALA A 73 7.53 -5.36 3.49
N GLY A 74 6.24 -5.09 3.70
CA GLY A 74 5.58 -3.85 3.29
C GLY A 74 6.21 -2.61 3.91
N LEU A 75 6.47 -2.66 5.22
CA LEU A 75 7.10 -1.56 5.95
C LEU A 75 8.53 -1.31 5.44
N GLU A 76 9.33 -2.36 5.28
CA GLU A 76 10.70 -2.27 4.75
C GLU A 76 10.73 -1.78 3.30
N SER A 77 9.71 -2.10 2.50
CA SER A 77 9.65 -1.67 1.10
C SER A 77 9.60 -0.14 0.93
N LEU A 78 9.15 0.60 1.94
CA LEU A 78 9.15 2.07 1.90
C LEU A 78 10.56 2.65 1.85
N ASN A 79 11.56 1.93 2.35
CA ASN A 79 12.97 2.34 2.28
C ASN A 79 13.45 2.47 0.82
N VAL A 80 12.83 1.74 -0.13
CA VAL A 80 13.15 1.85 -1.56
C VAL A 80 12.95 3.28 -2.06
N TYR A 81 11.89 3.96 -1.64
CA TYR A 81 11.63 5.36 -2.03
C TYR A 81 12.64 6.33 -1.42
N ASP A 82 13.15 6.05 -0.23
CA ASP A 82 14.19 6.86 0.39
C ASP A 82 15.55 6.65 -0.30
N PHE A 83 15.86 5.41 -0.71
CA PHE A 83 17.03 5.11 -1.53
C PHE A 83 16.97 5.78 -2.90
N GLU A 84 15.82 5.74 -3.58
CA GLU A 84 15.58 6.44 -4.84
C GLU A 84 15.86 7.94 -4.70
N LYS A 85 15.27 8.61 -3.70
CA LYS A 85 15.54 10.02 -3.41
C LYS A 85 17.02 10.32 -3.14
N LYS A 86 17.74 9.42 -2.48
CA LYS A 86 19.19 9.58 -2.24
C LYS A 86 19.96 9.52 -3.56
N ILE A 87 19.64 8.56 -4.44
CA ILE A 87 20.27 8.42 -5.75
C ILE A 87 20.00 9.65 -6.62
N GLU A 88 18.77 10.14 -6.67
CA GLU A 88 18.44 11.35 -7.45
C GLU A 88 19.27 12.57 -7.05
N LYS A 89 19.53 12.74 -5.74
CA LYS A 89 20.37 13.83 -5.23
C LYS A 89 21.84 13.70 -5.64
N LEU A 90 22.33 12.48 -5.85
CA LEU A 90 23.69 12.22 -6.31
C LEU A 90 23.84 12.45 -7.82
N ILE A 91 22.80 12.14 -8.60
CA ILE A 91 22.77 12.36 -10.06
C ILE A 91 22.64 13.84 -10.39
N LYS A 92 21.88 14.61 -9.60
CA LYS A 92 21.66 16.05 -9.80
C LYS A 92 22.85 16.93 -9.35
N LYS A 93 24.05 16.34 -9.18
CA LYS A 93 25.32 17.06 -8.98
C LYS A 93 26.01 17.31 -10.31
#